data_AF-A0A371YK15-F1
#
_entry.id   AF-A0A371YK15-F1
#
_cell.length_a   1.000
_cell.length_b   1.000
_cell.length_c   1.000
_cell.angle_alpha   90.00
_cell.angle_beta   90.00
_cell.angle_gamma   90.00
#
_symmetry.space_group_name_H-M   'P 1'
#
loop_
_entity.id
_entity.type
_entity.pdbx_description
1 polymer ?
#
loop_
_entity_poly.entity_id
_entity_poly.type
_entity_poly.pdbx_seq_one_letter_code
_entity_poly.pdbx_strand_id
1 'polypeptide(L)'
;MKMSFKEELILLIKNRGFSEEQVDDLILKYINLGINRNEMYKAIWDIFQDYYEILTKEQSYFEERFDYLGDIMTALTGDTSKSCILKFKGDPDNVEELAKIVREKKWMNP
;
A
#
# COMPACT_ATOMS: atom_id res chain seq x y z
N MET A 1 -13.01 -19.69 -1.55
CA MET A 1 -12.25 -18.96 -0.51
C MET A 1 -11.91 -17.59 -1.09
N LYS A 2 -12.25 -16.48 -0.43
CA LYS A 2 -11.92 -15.14 -0.94
C LYS A 2 -10.48 -14.83 -0.52
N MET A 3 -9.64 -14.39 -1.45
CA MET A 3 -8.24 -14.07 -1.16
C MET A 3 -8.13 -12.79 -0.32
N SER A 4 -7.08 -12.68 0.48
CA SER A 4 -6.72 -11.47 1.21
C SER A 4 -6.00 -10.47 0.32
N PHE A 5 -5.95 -9.21 0.73
CA PHE A 5 -5.24 -8.15 0.01
C PHE A 5 -3.76 -8.52 -0.22
N LYS A 6 -3.08 -9.02 0.81
CA LYS A 6 -1.69 -9.47 0.73
C LYS A 6 -1.49 -10.54 -0.34
N GLU A 7 -2.36 -11.55 -0.37
CA GLU A 7 -2.25 -12.66 -1.33
C GLU A 7 -2.47 -12.20 -2.77
N GLU A 8 -3.49 -11.36 -3.02
CA GLU A 8 -3.75 -10.81 -4.36
C GLU A 8 -2.61 -9.89 -4.81
N LEU A 9 -2.06 -9.07 -3.90
CA LEU A 9 -0.94 -8.17 -4.21
C LEU A 9 0.34 -8.95 -4.54
N ILE A 10 0.63 -10.02 -3.81
CA ILE A 10 1.77 -10.91 -4.12
C ILE A 10 1.64 -11.50 -5.53
N LEU A 11 0.43 -11.90 -5.94
CA LEU A 11 0.20 -12.41 -7.30
C LEU A 11 0.50 -11.35 -8.37
N LEU A 12 0.08 -10.09 -8.15
CA LEU A 12 0.37 -8.99 -9.07
C LEU A 12 1.88 -8.71 -9.16
N ILE A 13 2.58 -8.63 -8.02
CA ILE A 13 4.02 -8.38 -7.98
C ILE A 13 4.79 -9.49 -8.72
N LYS A 14 4.39 -10.76 -8.57
CA LYS A 14 5.03 -11.88 -9.27
C LYS A 14 4.69 -11.95 -10.76
N ASN A 15 3.65 -11.26 -11.21
CA ASN A 15 3.23 -11.30 -12.60
C ASN A 15 4.25 -10.61 -13.52
N ARG A 16 4.54 -11.24 -14.67
CA ARG A 16 5.38 -10.64 -15.72
C ARG A 16 4.71 -9.44 -16.38
N GLY A 17 3.38 -9.41 -16.43
CA GLY A 17 2.60 -8.27 -16.91
C GLY A 17 2.19 -7.32 -15.78
N PHE A 18 3.08 -7.06 -14.82
CA PHE A 18 2.85 -6.08 -13.76
C PHE A 18 2.51 -4.71 -14.34
N SER A 19 1.55 -4.04 -13.71
CA SER A 19 1.20 -2.65 -13.97
C SER A 19 0.80 -1.98 -12.66
N GLU A 20 1.26 -0.75 -12.46
CA GLU A 20 0.86 0.11 -11.34
C GLU A 20 -0.66 0.27 -11.26
N GLU A 21 -1.34 0.40 -12.41
CA GLU A 21 -2.81 0.52 -12.49
C GLU A 21 -3.52 -0.70 -11.87
N GLN A 22 -2.97 -1.91 -12.04
CA GLN A 22 -3.56 -3.11 -11.43
C GLN A 22 -3.45 -3.09 -9.91
N VAL A 23 -2.39 -2.49 -9.38
CA VAL A 23 -2.18 -2.33 -7.94
C VAL A 23 -3.11 -1.24 -7.40
N ASP A 24 -3.25 -0.12 -8.12
CA ASP A 24 -4.23 0.93 -7.79
C ASP A 24 -5.66 0.40 -7.74
N ASP A 25 -6.07 -0.36 -8.76
CA ASP A 25 -7.38 -1.02 -8.81
C ASP A 25 -7.58 -1.98 -7.63
N LEU A 26 -6.54 -2.74 -7.26
CA LEU A 26 -6.58 -3.63 -6.11
C LEU A 26 -6.73 -2.86 -4.80
N ILE A 27 -5.98 -1.77 -4.63
CA ILE A 27 -6.06 -0.89 -3.45
C ILE A 27 -7.47 -0.32 -3.32
N LEU A 28 -8.03 0.24 -4.40
CA LEU A 28 -9.38 0.81 -4.43
C LEU A 28 -10.44 -0.26 -4.12
N LYS A 29 -10.31 -1.46 -4.71
CA LYS A 29 -11.18 -2.60 -4.40
C LYS A 29 -11.19 -2.90 -2.91
N TYR A 30 -10.04 -2.99 -2.25
CA TYR A 30 -9.99 -3.36 -0.83
C TYR A 30 -10.41 -2.21 0.10
N ILE A 31 -10.14 -0.95 -0.26
CA ILE A 31 -10.70 0.21 0.45
C ILE A 31 -12.23 0.16 0.43
N ASN A 32 -12.83 -0.13 -0.74
CA ASN A 32 -14.27 -0.25 -0.87
C ASN A 32 -14.85 -1.45 -0.12
N LEU A 33 -14.06 -2.53 0.03
CA LEU A 33 -14.41 -3.68 0.87
C LEU A 33 -14.23 -3.42 2.38
N GLY A 34 -13.69 -2.26 2.75
CA GLY A 34 -13.56 -1.83 4.14
C GLY A 34 -12.25 -2.19 4.82
N ILE A 35 -11.18 -2.52 4.07
CA ILE A 35 -9.84 -2.57 4.66
C ILE A 35 -9.51 -1.20 5.25
N ASN A 36 -8.89 -1.18 6.43
CA ASN A 36 -8.41 0.06 7.01
C ASN A 36 -6.93 0.32 6.68
N ARG A 37 -6.47 1.55 6.94
CA ARG A 37 -5.10 2.01 6.66
C ARG A 37 -4.03 1.15 7.34
N ASN A 38 -4.27 0.72 8.58
CA ASN A 38 -3.34 -0.13 9.34
C ASN A 38 -3.18 -1.50 8.71
N GLU A 39 -4.30 -2.13 8.34
CA GLU A 39 -4.33 -3.45 7.70
C GLU A 39 -3.61 -3.43 6.35
N MET A 40 -3.86 -2.41 5.52
CA MET A 40 -3.18 -2.26 4.24
C MET A 40 -1.68 -2.02 4.42
N TYR A 41 -1.30 -1.12 5.33
CA TYR A 41 0.09 -0.84 5.66
C TYR A 41 0.84 -2.11 6.12
N LYS A 42 0.25 -2.87 7.05
CA LYS A 42 0.85 -4.12 7.53
C LYS A 42 1.01 -5.15 6.42
N ALA A 43 0.01 -5.30 5.56
CA ALA A 43 0.10 -6.23 4.44
C ALA A 43 1.25 -5.90 3.48
N ILE A 44 1.45 -4.62 3.14
CA ILE A 44 2.54 -4.19 2.27
C ILE A 44 3.89 -4.29 3.00
N TRP A 45 3.95 -3.88 4.27
CA TRP A 45 5.15 -4.02 5.10
C TRP A 45 5.61 -5.48 5.20
N ASP A 46 4.69 -6.41 5.42
CA ASP A 46 5.01 -7.84 5.48
C ASP A 46 5.55 -8.34 4.13
N ILE A 47 5.09 -7.81 2.99
CA ILE A 47 5.65 -8.14 1.68
C ILE A 47 7.09 -7.65 1.58
N PHE A 48 7.40 -6.44 2.04
CA PHE A 48 8.80 -5.97 2.09
C PHE A 48 9.67 -6.88 2.95
N GLN A 49 9.17 -7.36 4.09
CA GLN A 49 9.92 -8.28 4.96
C GLN A 49 10.10 -9.65 4.31
N ASP A 50 9.03 -10.24 3.78
CA ASP A 50 9.03 -11.58 3.18
C ASP A 50 9.90 -11.66 1.92
N TYR A 51 10.02 -10.56 1.18
CA TYR A 51 10.73 -10.50 -0.12
C TYR A 51 12.06 -9.75 -0.07
N TYR A 52 12.54 -9.35 1.11
CA TYR A 52 13.83 -8.66 1.27
C TYR A 52 15.01 -9.45 0.65
N GLU A 53 15.02 -10.77 0.81
CA GLU A 53 16.05 -11.63 0.19
C GLU A 53 15.91 -11.76 -1.33
N ILE A 54 14.70 -11.65 -1.86
CA ILE A 54 14.44 -11.73 -3.31
C ILE A 54 14.88 -10.43 -3.98
N LEU A 55 14.55 -9.29 -3.36
CA LEU A 55 15.01 -7.96 -3.74
C LEU A 55 16.53 -7.88 -3.90
N THR A 56 17.28 -8.52 -3.01
CA THR A 56 18.75 -8.50 -3.03
C THR A 56 19.38 -9.45 -4.06
N LYS A 57 18.62 -10.43 -4.60
CA LYS A 57 19.13 -11.46 -5.53
C LYS A 57 18.63 -11.31 -6.96
N GLU A 58 17.41 -10.81 -7.17
CA GLU A 58 16.75 -10.65 -8.47
C GLU A 58 16.37 -9.18 -8.73
N GLN A 59 17.23 -8.27 -8.27
CA GLN A 59 16.96 -6.84 -8.13
C GLN A 59 16.33 -6.22 -9.38
N SER A 60 16.88 -6.46 -10.57
CA SER A 60 16.41 -5.84 -11.81
C SER A 60 14.98 -6.23 -12.24
N TYR A 61 14.47 -7.40 -11.83
CA TYR A 61 13.11 -7.81 -12.20
C TYR A 61 12.07 -7.22 -11.25
N PHE A 62 12.42 -7.00 -9.98
CA PHE A 62 11.47 -6.59 -8.96
C PHE A 62 11.58 -5.11 -8.53
N GLU A 63 12.67 -4.43 -8.86
CA GLU A 63 12.97 -3.04 -8.46
C GLU A 63 11.78 -2.09 -8.66
N GLU A 64 11.29 -1.95 -9.89
CA GLU A 64 10.13 -1.08 -10.23
C GLU A 64 8.88 -1.38 -9.37
N ARG A 65 8.64 -2.66 -9.09
CA ARG A 65 7.47 -3.10 -8.31
C ARG A 65 7.59 -2.66 -6.86
N PHE A 66 8.78 -2.79 -6.28
CA PHE A 66 9.02 -2.42 -4.89
C PHE A 66 9.18 -0.92 -4.70
N ASP A 67 9.71 -0.21 -5.70
CA ASP A 67 9.72 1.26 -5.71
C ASP A 67 8.28 1.79 -5.64
N TYR A 68 7.39 1.26 -6.49
CA TYR A 68 5.99 1.66 -6.49
C TYR A 68 5.25 1.29 -5.19
N LEU A 69 5.51 0.11 -4.62
CA LEU A 69 5.00 -0.23 -3.28
C LEU A 69 5.55 0.72 -2.20
N GLY A 70 6.77 1.20 -2.37
CA GLY A 70 7.39 2.22 -1.52
C GLY A 70 6.60 3.53 -1.58
N ASP A 71 6.24 3.97 -2.78
CA ASP A 71 5.40 5.15 -2.98
C ASP A 71 4.03 5.00 -2.31
N ILE A 72 3.38 3.83 -2.47
CA ILE A 72 2.12 3.52 -1.77
C ILE A 72 2.31 3.59 -0.25
N MET A 73 3.42 3.07 0.27
CA MET A 73 3.74 3.17 1.70
C MET A 73 3.87 4.62 2.15
N THR A 74 4.53 5.49 1.38
CA THR A 74 4.61 6.92 1.73
C THR A 74 3.23 7.59 1.70
N ALA A 75 2.36 7.19 0.76
CA ALA A 75 0.97 7.65 0.68
C ALA A 75 0.13 7.17 1.87
N LEU A 76 0.37 5.96 2.36
CA LEU A 76 -0.26 5.43 3.57
C LEU A 76 0.21 6.14 4.83
N THR A 77 1.52 6.40 4.95
CA THR A 77 2.13 7.04 6.14
C THR A 77 1.95 8.55 6.18
N GLY A 78 1.56 9.16 5.06
CA GLY A 78 1.44 10.60 4.92
C GLY A 78 2.77 11.31 4.72
N ASP A 79 3.86 10.58 4.50
CA ASP A 79 5.21 11.09 4.22
C ASP A 79 5.36 11.51 2.74
N THR A 80 4.27 12.04 2.17
CA THR A 80 4.13 12.51 0.78
C THR A 80 3.38 13.86 0.75
N SER A 81 3.13 14.40 -0.44
CA SER A 81 2.28 15.58 -0.63
C SER A 81 0.85 15.31 -0.15
N LYS A 82 0.17 16.33 0.41
CA LYS A 82 -1.14 16.13 1.06
C LYS A 82 -2.20 15.58 0.09
N SER A 83 -2.13 15.96 -1.18
CA SER A 83 -3.02 15.46 -2.25
C SER A 83 -2.75 14.01 -2.66
N CYS A 84 -1.56 13.48 -2.35
CA CYS A 84 -1.19 12.09 -2.65
C CYS A 84 -1.49 11.13 -1.48
N ILE A 85 -1.96 11.63 -0.34
CA ILE A 85 -2.32 10.77 0.78
C ILE A 85 -3.53 9.93 0.39
N LEU A 86 -3.36 8.61 0.42
CA LEU A 86 -4.42 7.67 0.08
C LEU A 86 -5.57 7.83 1.06
N LYS A 87 -6.82 7.95 0.58
CA LYS A 87 -8.00 8.18 1.42
C LYS A 87 -8.79 6.89 1.64
N PHE A 88 -9.17 6.63 2.89
CA PHE A 88 -9.95 5.48 3.29
C PHE A 88 -11.38 5.87 3.65
N LYS A 89 -12.26 4.87 3.75
CA LYS A 89 -13.64 5.09 4.19
C LYS A 89 -13.65 5.61 5.63
N GLY A 90 -14.28 6.76 5.85
CA GLY A 90 -14.37 7.43 7.15
C GLY A 90 -13.28 8.48 7.39
N ASP A 91 -12.31 8.62 6.49
CA ASP A 91 -11.35 9.72 6.52
C ASP A 91 -12.06 11.07 6.21
N PRO A 92 -11.58 12.19 6.79
CA PRO A 92 -12.14 13.50 6.51
C PRO A 92 -11.96 13.92 5.05
N ASP A 93 -12.90 14.72 4.54
CA ASP A 93 -12.81 15.30 3.20
C ASP A 93 -11.79 16.44 3.10
N ASN A 94 -11.51 17.11 4.23
CA ASN A 94 -10.53 18.18 4.27
C ASN A 94 -9.11 17.60 4.23
N VAL A 95 -8.36 17.97 3.19
CA VAL A 95 -7.01 17.46 2.93
C VAL A 95 -5.99 17.82 4.03
N GLU A 96 -6.16 18.97 4.69
CA GLU A 96 -5.31 19.39 5.81
C GLU A 96 -5.57 18.56 7.06
N GLU A 97 -6.84 18.30 7.34
CA GLU A 97 -7.26 17.46 8.46
C GLU A 97 -6.82 16.00 8.25
N LEU A 98 -7.02 15.46 7.04
CA LEU A 98 -6.54 14.14 6.65
C LEU A 98 -5.02 14.02 6.86
N ALA A 99 -4.26 14.97 6.33
CA ALA A 99 -2.80 14.96 6.44
C ALA A 99 -2.34 14.99 7.89
N LYS A 100 -3.00 15.78 8.74
CA LYS A 100 -2.71 15.82 10.18
C LYS A 100 -2.95 14.45 10.83
N ILE A 101 -4.13 13.86 10.66
CA ILE A 101 -4.49 12.57 11.28
C ILE A 101 -3.54 11.46 10.84
N VAL A 102 -3.23 11.39 9.54
CA VAL A 102 -2.37 10.34 8.99
C VAL A 102 -0.94 10.47 9.51
N ARG A 103 -0.38 11.69 9.54
CA ARG A 103 1.00 11.94 10.00
C ARG A 103 1.18 11.82 11.51
N GLU A 104 0.11 11.92 12.30
CA GLU A 104 0.14 11.59 13.72
C GLU A 104 0.42 10.09 13.97
N LYS A 105 0.23 9.23 12.96
CA LYS A 105 0.55 7.78 12.99
C LYS A 105 -0.12 7.00 14.14
N LYS A 106 -1.11 7.58 14.83
CA LYS A 106 -1.89 6.90 15.88
C LYS A 106 -2.61 5.64 15.38
N TRP A 107 -3.02 5.66 14.11
CA TRP A 107 -3.63 4.52 13.42
C TRP A 107 -2.69 3.32 13.28
N MET A 108 -1.37 3.46 13.50
CA MET A 108 -0.42 2.34 13.45
C MET A 108 -0.53 1.40 14.66
N ASN A 109 -1.03 1.90 15.79
CA ASN A 109 -1.20 1.14 17.02
C ASN A 109 -2.67 0.74 17.19
N PRO A 110 -3.02 -0.56 17.05
CA PRO A 110 -4.39 -1.03 17.24
C PRO A 110 -4.84 -0.98 18.71
#